data_AF-A0A225UUN4-F1
#
_entry.id   AF-A0A225UUN4-F1
#
_cell.length_a   1.000
_cell.length_b   1.000
_cell.length_c   1.000
_cell.angle_alpha   90.00
_cell.angle_beta   90.00
_cell.angle_gamma   90.00
#
_symmetry.space_group_name_H-M   'P 1'
#
loop_
_entity.id
_entity.type
_entity.pdbx_description
1 polymer ?
#
loop_
_entity_poly.entity_id
_entity_poly.type
_entity_poly.pdbx_seq_one_letter_code
_entity_poly.pdbx_strand_id
1 'polypeptide(L)'
;YGAMRKYEESDRVVYVWRVLMEGQGELSGYHNDETGWLRVRPEDPALGKFCNSTIIEGYARFVPFCAGRVPNAKVTPDRFADIVAKTSEKQVNELGRILEQMLLGKTQLDNSNHEIVRSPGKTSDILSTASEP
;
A
#
# COMPACT_ATOMS: atom_id res chain seq x y z
N TYR A 1 12.11 0.60 4.19
CA TYR A 1 12.15 1.49 5.39
C TYR A 1 11.35 2.74 5.07
N GLY A 2 10.46 3.22 5.94
CA GLY A 2 9.66 4.40 5.62
C GLY A 2 9.08 5.09 6.84
N ALA A 3 8.74 6.35 6.68
CA ALA A 3 8.08 7.17 7.68
C ALA A 3 6.94 7.96 7.03
N MET A 4 5.84 8.12 7.76
CA MET A 4 4.69 8.89 7.34
C MET A 4 4.22 9.79 8.50
N ARG A 5 3.74 10.98 8.17
CA ARG A 5 3.11 11.90 9.11
C ARG A 5 1.77 12.38 8.55
N LYS A 6 0.77 12.44 9.42
CA LYS A 6 -0.53 13.04 9.17
C LYS A 6 -0.57 14.44 9.78
N TYR A 7 -1.11 15.39 9.04
CA TYR A 7 -1.41 16.74 9.48
C TYR A 7 -2.91 16.95 9.34
N GLU A 8 -3.57 17.32 10.43
CA GLU A 8 -4.99 17.66 10.45
C GLU A 8 -5.14 19.17 10.51
N GLU A 9 -5.85 19.74 9.56
CA GLU A 9 -6.20 21.14 9.48
C GLU A 9 -7.72 21.28 9.52
N SER A 10 -8.23 22.51 9.71
CA SER A 10 -9.67 22.75 9.84
C SER A 10 -10.49 22.33 8.62
N ASP A 11 -9.89 22.37 7.42
CA ASP A 11 -10.55 22.13 6.14
C ASP A 11 -9.96 20.95 5.36
N ARG A 12 -8.92 20.29 5.88
CA ARG A 12 -8.23 19.21 5.15
C ARG A 12 -7.41 18.31 6.05
N VAL A 13 -7.07 17.15 5.52
CA VAL A 13 -6.06 16.24 6.06
C VAL A 13 -4.95 16.08 5.03
N VAL A 14 -3.70 16.19 5.46
CA VAL A 14 -2.52 15.99 4.61
C VAL A 14 -1.66 14.86 5.16
N TYR A 15 -1.38 13.87 4.33
CA TYR A 15 -0.38 12.84 4.59
C TYR A 15 0.90 13.20 3.86
N VAL A 16 2.04 13.08 4.53
CA VAL A 16 3.37 13.25 3.93
C VAL A 16 4.18 12.02 4.28
N TRP A 17 4.85 11.43 3.30
CA TRP A 17 5.66 10.23 3.51
C TRP A 17 7.01 10.30 2.80
N ARG A 18 7.92 9.49 3.32
CA ARG A 18 9.17 9.11 2.67
C ARG A 18 9.40 7.62 2.86
N VAL A 19 9.73 6.92 1.77
CA VAL A 19 9.96 5.48 1.79
C VAL A 19 11.17 5.15 0.93
N LEU A 20 12.08 4.36 1.49
CA LEU A 20 13.14 3.70 0.76
C LEU A 20 12.76 2.23 0.54
N MET A 21 12.71 1.84 -0.72
CA MET A 21 12.37 0.47 -1.15
C MET A 21 13.52 -0.13 -1.97
N GLU A 22 13.73 -1.44 -1.82
CA GLU A 22 14.60 -2.23 -2.69
C GLU A 22 13.74 -3.13 -3.58
N GLY A 23 14.13 -3.27 -4.85
CA GLY A 23 13.54 -4.26 -5.75
C GLY A 23 13.83 -5.68 -5.28
N GLN A 24 12.94 -6.61 -5.61
CA GLN A 24 13.11 -8.03 -5.29
C GLN A 24 13.49 -8.86 -6.53
N GLY A 25 14.03 -10.06 -6.32
CA GLY A 25 14.38 -10.99 -7.40
C GLY A 25 15.37 -10.38 -8.38
N GLU A 26 15.00 -10.31 -9.67
CA GLU A 26 15.83 -9.73 -10.72
C GLU A 26 16.12 -8.23 -10.53
N LEU A 27 15.37 -7.54 -9.66
CA LEU A 27 15.53 -6.13 -9.33
C LEU A 27 16.31 -5.91 -8.02
N SER A 28 16.84 -6.95 -7.39
CA SER A 28 17.68 -6.78 -6.19
C SER A 28 18.91 -5.91 -6.49
N GLY A 29 19.27 -5.04 -5.54
CA GLY A 29 20.29 -4.00 -5.71
C GLY A 29 19.77 -2.70 -6.34
N TYR A 30 18.57 -2.69 -6.95
CA TYR A 30 17.89 -1.45 -7.34
C TYR A 30 17.06 -0.93 -6.19
N HIS A 31 17.18 0.36 -5.94
CA HIS A 31 16.52 1.06 -4.86
C HIS A 31 15.71 2.22 -5.39
N ASN A 32 14.70 2.61 -4.64
CA ASN A 32 13.87 3.76 -4.93
C ASN A 32 13.66 4.58 -3.65
N ASP A 33 14.12 5.85 -3.68
CA ASP A 33 13.79 6.85 -2.66
C ASP A 33 12.53 7.57 -3.11
N GLU A 34 11.43 7.23 -2.45
CA GLU A 34 10.13 7.81 -2.68
C GLU A 34 9.86 8.91 -1.65
N THR A 35 9.35 10.03 -2.11
CA THR A 35 8.77 11.07 -1.24
C THR A 35 7.46 11.54 -1.85
N GLY A 36 6.42 11.65 -1.03
CA GLY A 36 5.11 12.04 -1.52
C GLY A 36 4.23 12.68 -0.47
N TRP A 37 3.11 13.21 -0.96
CA TRP A 37 2.04 13.73 -0.12
C TRP A 37 0.67 13.44 -0.73
N LEU A 38 -0.34 13.41 0.12
CA LEU A 38 -1.75 13.21 -0.22
C LEU A 38 -2.59 14.20 0.59
N ARG A 39 -3.37 15.02 -0.09
CA ARG A 39 -4.34 15.94 0.49
C ARG A 39 -5.74 15.39 0.30
N VAL A 40 -6.51 15.34 1.38
CA VAL A 40 -7.91 14.96 1.40
C VAL A 40 -8.71 16.12 1.98
N ARG A 41 -9.73 16.59 1.25
CA ARG A 41 -10.56 17.72 1.67
C ARG A 41 -12.00 17.58 1.15
N PRO A 42 -13.00 18.18 1.81
CA PRO A 42 -14.31 18.33 1.20
C PRO A 42 -14.25 19.22 -0.05
N GLU A 43 -15.15 18.99 -1.00
CA GLU A 43 -15.42 19.93 -2.08
C GLU A 43 -16.01 21.23 -1.52
N ASP A 44 -15.69 22.37 -2.16
CA ASP A 44 -16.14 23.68 -1.70
C ASP A 44 -17.68 23.78 -1.81
N PRO A 45 -18.40 24.06 -0.71
CA PRO A 45 -19.85 24.25 -0.73
C PRO A 45 -20.32 25.34 -1.70
N ALA A 46 -19.47 26.34 -1.99
CA ALA A 46 -19.78 27.44 -2.90
C ALA A 46 -19.90 27.03 -4.37
N LEU A 47 -19.43 25.83 -4.74
CA LEU A 47 -19.58 25.25 -6.08
C LEU A 47 -20.99 24.68 -6.35
N GLY A 48 -21.93 24.83 -5.42
CA GLY A 48 -23.37 24.69 -5.67
C GLY A 48 -23.87 23.27 -5.94
N LYS A 49 -23.04 22.24 -5.73
CA LYS A 49 -23.46 20.84 -5.83
C LYS A 49 -23.96 20.35 -4.47
N PHE A 50 -25.16 19.79 -4.43
CA PHE A 50 -25.75 19.10 -3.27
C PHE A 50 -25.02 17.81 -2.85
N CYS A 51 -23.79 17.58 -3.34
CA CYS A 51 -23.04 16.38 -3.09
C CYS A 51 -21.89 16.71 -2.13
N ASN A 52 -21.92 16.14 -0.93
CA ASN A 52 -20.80 16.14 0.01
C ASN A 52 -19.65 15.29 -0.57
N SER A 53 -19.02 15.76 -1.63
CA SER A 53 -17.95 15.03 -2.31
C SER A 53 -16.61 15.28 -1.61
N THR A 54 -15.73 14.29 -1.69
CA THR A 54 -14.37 14.38 -1.13
C THR A 54 -13.39 14.47 -2.29
N ILE A 55 -12.51 15.46 -2.24
CA ILE A 55 -11.42 15.64 -3.20
C ILE A 55 -10.16 15.04 -2.60
N ILE A 56 -9.54 14.14 -3.34
CA ILE A 56 -8.26 13.51 -3.02
C ILE A 56 -7.26 13.93 -4.09
N GLU A 57 -6.18 14.55 -3.67
CA GLU A 57 -5.09 15.03 -4.52
C GLU A 57 -3.78 14.50 -3.98
N GLY A 58 -2.88 14.03 -4.83
CA GLY A 58 -1.61 13.50 -4.37
C GLY A 58 -0.49 13.71 -5.38
N TYR A 59 0.72 13.69 -4.86
CA TYR A 59 1.95 13.71 -5.64
C TYR A 59 2.97 12.78 -5.00
N ALA A 60 3.63 11.98 -5.84
CA ALA A 60 4.75 11.16 -5.43
C ALA A 60 5.92 11.36 -6.40
N ARG A 61 7.11 11.55 -5.85
CA ARG A 61 8.38 11.57 -6.56
C ARG A 61 9.10 10.26 -6.27
N PHE A 62 9.52 9.59 -7.34
CA PHE A 62 10.31 8.36 -7.27
C PHE A 62 11.72 8.66 -7.78
N VAL A 63 12.74 8.39 -6.96
CA VAL A 63 14.15 8.56 -7.33
C VAL A 63 14.81 7.18 -7.34
N PRO A 64 14.88 6.53 -8.52
CA PRO A 64 15.53 5.24 -8.65
C PRO A 64 17.06 5.40 -8.60
N PHE A 65 17.73 4.49 -7.91
CA PHE A 65 19.19 4.42 -7.86
C PHE A 65 19.66 2.98 -7.64
N CYS A 66 20.95 2.72 -7.86
CA CYS A 66 21.57 1.43 -7.59
C CYS A 66 22.51 1.57 -6.40
N ALA A 67 22.49 0.59 -5.48
CA ALA A 67 23.46 0.52 -4.39
C ALA A 67 24.02 -0.91 -4.32
N GLY A 68 25.34 -1.04 -4.38
CA GLY A 68 26.04 -2.34 -4.36
C GLY A 68 26.18 -3.00 -5.73
N ARG A 69 26.43 -4.32 -5.74
CA ARG A 69 26.61 -5.10 -6.97
C ARG A 69 25.24 -5.44 -7.57
N VAL A 70 24.95 -4.89 -8.73
CA VAL A 70 23.75 -5.25 -9.49
C VAL A 70 23.89 -6.69 -10.02
N PRO A 71 23.00 -7.63 -9.65
CA PRO A 71 23.14 -9.04 -10.03
C PRO A 71 22.90 -9.30 -11.52
N ASN A 72 22.15 -8.42 -12.19
CA ASN A 72 21.65 -8.64 -13.55
C ASN A 72 21.94 -7.46 -14.49
N ALA A 73 22.89 -7.63 -15.41
CA ALA A 73 23.24 -6.62 -16.41
C ALA A 73 22.14 -6.35 -17.46
N LYS A 74 21.04 -7.13 -17.47
CA LYS A 74 19.92 -6.96 -18.42
C LYS A 74 18.88 -5.95 -17.96
N VAL A 75 18.88 -5.57 -16.69
CA VAL A 75 18.00 -4.51 -16.19
C VAL A 75 18.82 -3.23 -16.20
N THR A 76 18.25 -2.16 -16.76
CA THR A 76 18.84 -0.82 -16.69
C THR A 76 18.12 -0.03 -15.60
N PRO A 77 18.77 1.00 -15.01
CA PRO A 77 18.09 1.93 -14.09
C PRO A 77 16.79 2.50 -14.69
N ASP A 78 16.78 2.80 -15.99
CA ASP A 78 15.60 3.31 -16.71
C ASP A 78 14.46 2.30 -16.72
N ARG A 79 14.78 1.01 -16.97
CA ARG A 79 13.77 -0.06 -16.94
C ARG A 79 13.19 -0.23 -15.54
N PHE A 80 14.01 -0.09 -14.49
CA PHE A 80 13.52 -0.12 -13.11
C PHE A 80 12.61 1.09 -12.82
N ALA A 81 12.99 2.29 -13.25
CA ALA A 81 12.18 3.50 -13.14
C ALA A 81 10.80 3.33 -13.79
N ASP A 82 10.77 2.78 -15.00
CA ASP A 82 9.55 2.47 -15.75
C ASP A 82 8.63 1.50 -14.99
N ILE A 83 9.21 0.46 -14.37
CA ILE A 83 8.45 -0.52 -13.58
C ILE A 83 7.84 0.16 -12.35
N VAL A 84 8.61 0.98 -11.64
CA VAL A 84 8.13 1.73 -10.47
C VAL A 84 6.98 2.64 -10.87
N ALA A 85 7.14 3.43 -11.93
CA ALA A 85 6.11 4.35 -12.41
C ALA A 85 4.81 3.61 -12.79
N LYS A 86 4.90 2.57 -13.63
CA LYS A 86 3.74 1.77 -14.07
C LYS A 86 3.04 1.04 -12.92
N THR A 87 3.81 0.59 -11.92
CA THR A 87 3.24 -0.09 -10.75
C THR A 87 2.51 0.91 -9.87
N SER A 88 3.08 2.10 -9.65
CA SER A 88 2.44 3.14 -8.85
C SER A 88 1.13 3.63 -9.48
N GLU A 89 1.08 3.82 -10.80
CA GLU A 89 -0.13 4.18 -11.53
C GLU A 89 -1.24 3.14 -11.34
N LYS A 90 -0.90 1.84 -11.46
CA LYS A 90 -1.84 0.75 -11.20
C LYS A 90 -2.37 0.75 -9.77
N GLN A 91 -1.51 0.99 -8.78
CA GLN A 91 -1.90 1.05 -7.37
C GLN A 91 -2.83 2.23 -7.08
N VAL A 92 -2.59 3.40 -7.67
CA VAL A 92 -3.46 4.57 -7.55
C VAL A 92 -4.84 4.30 -8.17
N ASN A 93 -4.86 3.71 -9.37
CA ASN A 93 -6.10 3.35 -10.04
C ASN A 93 -6.91 2.30 -9.25
N GLU A 94 -6.24 1.31 -8.67
CA GLU A 94 -6.88 0.29 -7.83
C GLU A 94 -7.44 0.90 -6.53
N LEU A 95 -6.67 1.76 -5.86
CA LEU A 95 -7.14 2.50 -4.69
C LEU A 95 -8.40 3.31 -5.00
N GLY A 96 -8.42 4.00 -6.16
CA GLY A 96 -9.61 4.72 -6.63
C GLY A 96 -10.83 3.82 -6.74
N ARG A 97 -10.68 2.64 -7.36
CA ARG A 97 -11.77 1.66 -7.50
C ARG A 97 -12.25 1.12 -6.15
N ILE A 98 -11.35 0.86 -5.21
CA ILE A 98 -11.71 0.40 -3.87
C ILE A 98 -12.51 1.48 -3.13
N LEU A 99 -12.06 2.74 -3.20
CA LEU A 99 -12.78 3.86 -2.60
C LEU A 99 -14.18 4.03 -3.20
N GLU A 100 -14.32 3.91 -4.53
CA GLU A 100 -15.63 3.92 -5.19
C GLU A 100 -16.53 2.78 -4.72
N GLN A 101 -15.99 1.55 -4.59
CA GLN A 101 -16.76 0.41 -4.09
C GLN A 101 -17.20 0.60 -2.63
N MET A 102 -16.34 1.17 -1.79
CA MET A 102 -16.66 1.51 -0.40
C MET A 102 -17.81 2.54 -0.34
N LEU A 103 -17.77 3.58 -1.17
CA LEU A 103 -18.83 4.60 -1.25
C LEU A 103 -20.16 4.01 -1.74
N LEU A 104 -20.13 3.03 -2.63
CA LEU A 104 -21.31 2.35 -3.14
C LEU A 104 -21.83 1.23 -2.22
N GLY A 105 -21.17 0.98 -1.08
CA GLY A 105 -21.52 -0.11 -0.16
C GLY A 105 -21.33 -1.51 -0.75
N LYS A 106 -20.51 -1.65 -1.78
CA LYS A 106 -20.25 -2.90 -2.52
C LYS A 106 -19.07 -3.70 -1.94
N THR A 107 -18.81 -3.59 -0.64
CA THR A 107 -17.85 -4.48 0.01
C THR A 107 -18.50 -5.86 0.16
N GLN A 108 -18.36 -6.70 -0.85
CA GLN A 108 -18.35 -8.13 -0.61
C GLN A 108 -17.09 -8.39 0.21
N LEU A 109 -17.20 -8.31 1.54
CA LEU A 109 -16.36 -9.15 2.38
C LEU A 109 -16.76 -10.56 1.96
N ASP A 110 -15.98 -11.16 1.06
CA ASP A 110 -16.14 -12.57 0.75
C ASP A 110 -15.84 -13.32 2.04
N ASN A 111 -16.88 -13.55 2.84
CA ASN A 111 -16.93 -14.59 3.85
C ASN A 111 -17.01 -15.93 3.10
N SER A 112 -16.03 -16.20 2.22
CA SER A 112 -15.73 -17.56 1.82
C SER A 112 -15.04 -18.17 3.04
N ASN A 113 -15.86 -18.89 3.81
CA ASN A 113 -15.43 -19.81 4.83
C ASN A 113 -14.23 -20.60 4.29
N HIS A 114 -13.03 -20.28 4.78
CA HIS A 114 -11.96 -21.26 4.78
C HIS A 114 -12.41 -22.33 5.78
N GLU A 115 -13.21 -23.29 5.30
CA GLU A 115 -13.30 -24.60 5.94
C GLU A 115 -11.86 -25.10 6.05
N ILE A 116 -11.32 -24.99 7.26
CA ILE A 116 -10.16 -25.76 7.66
C ILE A 116 -10.62 -27.20 7.55
N VAL A 117 -10.28 -27.85 6.43
CA VAL A 117 -10.31 -29.30 6.28
C VAL A 117 -9.43 -29.84 7.40
N ARG A 118 -10.05 -30.18 8.53
CA ARG A 118 -9.45 -30.98 9.58
C ARG A 118 -9.18 -32.35 8.98
N SER A 119 -7.92 -32.61 8.68
CA SER A 119 -7.44 -33.96 8.41
C SER A 119 -7.65 -34.82 9.68
N PRO A 120 -8.17 -36.05 9.59
CA PRO A 120 -8.48 -36.84 10.76
C PRO A 120 -7.24 -37.56 11.30
N GLY A 121 -7.00 -37.39 12.60
CA GLY A 121 -6.54 -38.45 13.49
C GLY A 121 -5.10 -38.95 13.34
N LYS A 122 -4.23 -38.50 14.25
CA LYS A 122 -3.53 -39.47 15.11
C LYS A 122 -3.21 -38.86 16.47
N THR A 123 -3.97 -39.31 17.45
CA THR A 123 -3.68 -39.28 18.88
C THR A 123 -2.37 -40.00 19.14
N SER A 124 -1.47 -39.36 19.88
CA SER A 124 -0.70 -40.05 20.90
C SER A 124 -0.32 -39.05 21.98
N ASP A 125 -0.76 -39.39 23.18
CA ASP A 125 -0.51 -38.78 24.47
C ASP A 125 0.98 -38.45 24.69
N ILE A 126 1.24 -37.44 25.55
CA ILE A 126 1.98 -37.61 26.81
C ILE A 126 1.71 -36.36 27.70
N LEU A 127 1.05 -36.64 28.83
CA LEU A 127 1.13 -36.07 30.18
C LEU A 127 1.91 -34.75 30.37
N SER A 128 1.26 -33.68 30.86
CA SER A 128 1.05 -33.34 32.28
C SER A 128 2.32 -32.93 33.04
N THR A 129 2.39 -31.64 33.41
CA THR A 129 2.75 -31.05 34.73
C THR A 129 3.20 -29.60 34.49
N ALA A 130 2.36 -28.61 34.78
CA ALA A 130 2.19 -27.95 36.08
C ALA A 130 3.41 -27.11 36.53
N SER A 131 3.20 -25.79 36.52
CA SER A 131 3.55 -24.80 37.54
C SER A 131 4.35 -23.61 37.01
N GLU A 132 3.67 -22.46 36.96
CA GLU A 132 4.24 -21.12 37.21
C GLU A 132 4.89 -21.05 38.61
N PRO A 133 5.66 -20.00 38.95
CA PRO A 133 5.77 -18.68 38.29
C PRO A 133 7.16 -18.32 37.73
#